data_AF-A0A0C4YI83-F1
#
_entry.id   AF-A0A0C4YI83-F1
#
_cell.length_a   1.000
_cell.length_b   1.000
_cell.length_c   1.000
_cell.angle_alpha   90.00
_cell.angle_beta   90.00
_cell.angle_gamma   90.00
#
_symmetry.space_group_name_H-M   'P 1'
#
loop_
_entity.id
_entity.type
_entity.pdbx_description
1 polymer ?
#
loop_
_entity_poly.entity_id
_entity_poly.type
_entity_poly.pdbx_seq_one_letter_code
_entity_poly.pdbx_strand_id
1 'polypeptide(L)'
;MLTRVHYAALRAWLQGLPLDVIAGRWLATDPDEVPGPRAALAMLHTIRDDLVQRARLHAREDLAEASATPGRSGTSMDRAIKAVRYLESMGTPQPLPAHDVGLWLAAPLVRRLSAAGIVTLADLNALCNQRGSSWWRHVLRIGPLAAGRIVQILVQHSASIGQLGPHVTCTALATPAVAGALQARRPCQLASWGCHTRTPQAVGPFAVSSTPSCASGRRALEFRP
;
A
#
# COMPACT_ATOMS: atom_id res chain seq x y z
N MET A 1 -11.25 1.03 4.85
CA MET A 1 -10.79 1.87 5.98
C MET A 1 -11.95 2.77 6.38
N LEU A 2 -12.42 2.70 7.63
CA LEU A 2 -13.50 3.58 8.10
C LEU A 2 -12.97 5.01 8.28
N THR A 3 -13.59 5.95 7.59
CA THR A 3 -13.31 7.39 7.68
C THR A 3 -14.41 8.09 8.47
N ARG A 4 -14.18 9.34 8.89
CA ARG A 4 -15.17 10.17 9.59
C ARG A 4 -16.49 10.30 8.82
N VAL A 5 -16.42 10.33 7.49
CA VAL A 5 -17.59 10.38 6.60
C VAL A 5 -18.43 9.10 6.72
N HIS A 6 -17.80 7.92 6.75
CA HIS A 6 -18.51 6.66 6.95
C HIS A 6 -19.21 6.59 8.31
N TYR A 7 -18.58 7.10 9.37
CA TYR A 7 -19.21 7.21 10.70
C TYR A 7 -20.42 8.15 10.67
N ALA A 8 -20.32 9.29 9.98
CA ALA A 8 -21.44 10.22 9.83
C ALA A 8 -22.61 9.60 9.07
N ALA A 9 -22.34 8.91 7.95
CA ALA A 9 -23.35 8.21 7.15
C ALA A 9 -24.08 7.14 7.98
N LEU A 10 -23.35 6.31 8.72
CA LEU A 10 -23.94 5.26 9.55
C LEU A 10 -24.80 5.85 10.68
N ARG A 11 -24.34 6.93 11.34
CA ARG A 11 -25.13 7.62 12.37
C ARG A 11 -26.40 8.23 11.80
N ALA A 12 -26.33 8.85 10.62
CA ALA A 12 -27.50 9.40 9.93
C ALA A 12 -28.52 8.30 9.60
N TRP A 13 -28.05 7.15 9.13
CA TRP A 13 -28.91 6.00 8.85
C TRP A 13 -29.61 5.47 10.13
N LEU A 14 -28.87 5.33 11.23
CA LEU A 14 -29.44 4.92 12.52
C LEU A 14 -30.44 5.95 13.08
N GLN A 15 -30.26 7.23 12.77
CA GLN A 15 -31.21 8.30 13.11
C GLN A 15 -32.47 8.31 12.23
N GLY A 16 -32.55 7.44 11.22
CA GLY A 16 -33.70 7.33 10.33
C GLY A 16 -33.69 8.29 9.16
N LEU A 17 -32.55 8.88 8.78
CA LEU A 17 -32.47 9.68 7.56
C LEU A 17 -32.70 8.78 6.32
N PRO A 18 -33.34 9.32 5.27
CA PRO A 18 -33.65 8.54 4.07
C PRO A 18 -32.37 8.27 3.25
N LEU A 19 -32.36 7.14 2.55
CA LEU A 19 -31.15 6.57 1.93
C LEU A 19 -30.61 7.41 0.77
N ASP A 20 -31.48 8.05 0.01
CA ASP A 20 -31.17 8.98 -1.07
C ASP A 20 -30.39 10.21 -0.56
N VAL A 21 -30.84 10.79 0.55
CA VAL A 21 -30.15 11.91 1.21
C VAL A 21 -28.79 11.47 1.74
N ILE A 22 -28.71 10.29 2.33
CA ILE A 22 -27.43 9.76 2.84
C ILE A 22 -26.46 9.47 1.70
N ALA A 23 -26.96 8.90 0.61
CA ALA A 23 -26.17 8.54 -0.56
C ALA A 23 -25.49 9.78 -1.16
N GLY A 24 -26.27 10.80 -1.51
CA GLY A 24 -25.73 12.01 -2.13
C GLY A 24 -24.80 12.81 -1.21
N ARG A 25 -25.05 12.79 0.11
CA ARG A 25 -24.29 13.62 1.05
C ARG A 25 -22.99 13.00 1.57
N TRP A 26 -22.95 11.68 1.75
CA TRP A 26 -21.80 11.03 2.39
C TRP A 26 -21.25 9.80 1.64
N LEU A 27 -22.02 9.16 0.76
CA LEU A 27 -21.55 7.95 0.08
C LEU A 27 -21.13 8.19 -1.37
N ALA A 28 -21.64 9.24 -2.01
CA ALA A 28 -21.27 9.63 -3.36
C ALA A 28 -19.79 10.06 -3.39
N THR A 29 -19.02 9.45 -4.31
CA THR A 29 -17.64 9.87 -4.58
C THR A 29 -17.62 11.02 -5.57
N ASP A 30 -18.53 10.99 -6.54
CA ASP A 30 -18.76 12.02 -7.55
C ASP A 30 -20.18 12.61 -7.35
N PRO A 31 -20.34 13.95 -7.28
CA PRO A 31 -21.65 14.59 -7.16
C PRO A 31 -22.65 14.22 -8.27
N ASP A 32 -22.17 13.91 -9.48
CA ASP A 32 -23.02 13.58 -10.62
C ASP A 32 -23.40 12.08 -10.64
N GLU A 33 -22.73 11.26 -9.83
CA GLU A 33 -22.94 9.81 -9.76
C GLU A 33 -23.36 9.37 -8.35
N VAL A 34 -24.61 9.69 -7.99
CA VAL A 34 -25.19 9.33 -6.69
C VAL A 34 -25.63 7.86 -6.68
N PRO A 35 -25.17 7.04 -5.71
CA PRO A 35 -25.61 5.65 -5.58
C PRO A 35 -27.12 5.56 -5.34
N GLY A 36 -27.79 4.68 -6.09
CA GLY A 36 -29.20 4.36 -5.82
C GLY A 36 -29.40 3.73 -4.42
N PRO A 37 -30.64 3.71 -3.90
CA PRO A 37 -30.92 3.33 -2.50
C PRO A 37 -30.46 1.91 -2.15
N ARG A 38 -30.53 0.96 -3.10
CA ARG A 38 -30.04 -0.41 -2.91
C ARG A 38 -28.51 -0.47 -2.77
N ALA A 39 -27.79 0.31 -3.57
CA ALA A 39 -26.33 0.38 -3.50
C ALA A 39 -25.88 1.08 -2.21
N ALA A 40 -26.53 2.19 -1.85
CA ALA A 40 -26.31 2.89 -0.59
C ALA A 40 -26.52 1.99 0.63
N LEU A 41 -27.60 1.20 0.65
CA LEU A 41 -27.85 0.23 1.72
C LEU A 41 -26.76 -0.85 1.80
N ALA A 42 -26.32 -1.38 0.66
CA ALA A 42 -25.23 -2.35 0.63
C ALA A 42 -23.92 -1.76 1.18
N MET A 43 -23.59 -0.51 0.81
CA MET A 43 -22.43 0.20 1.35
C MET A 43 -22.54 0.41 2.85
N LEU A 44 -23.72 0.79 3.37
CA LEU A 44 -23.96 0.96 4.81
C LEU A 44 -23.79 -0.34 5.58
N HIS A 45 -24.25 -1.47 5.03
CA HIS A 45 -24.00 -2.79 5.63
C HIS A 45 -22.50 -3.11 5.68
N THR A 46 -21.76 -2.88 4.59
CA THR A 46 -20.30 -3.04 4.59
C THR A 46 -19.62 -2.15 5.65
N ILE A 47 -20.03 -0.89 5.77
CA ILE A 47 -19.50 0.04 6.78
C ILE A 47 -19.80 -0.47 8.20
N ARG A 48 -21.01 -1.00 8.42
CA ARG A 48 -21.39 -1.60 9.71
C ARG A 48 -20.54 -2.83 10.01
N ASP A 49 -20.35 -3.74 9.04
CA ASP A 49 -19.59 -4.96 9.24
C ASP A 49 -18.12 -4.66 9.55
N ASP A 50 -17.53 -3.67 8.86
CA ASP A 50 -16.19 -3.16 9.18
C ASP A 50 -16.12 -2.54 10.60
N LEU A 51 -17.19 -1.88 11.05
CA LEU A 51 -17.29 -1.29 12.39
C LEU A 51 -17.41 -2.37 13.48
N VAL A 52 -18.21 -3.41 13.25
CA VAL A 52 -18.32 -4.58 14.13
C VAL A 52 -16.97 -5.28 14.26
N GLN A 53 -16.28 -5.49 13.13
CA GLN A 53 -14.95 -6.06 13.15
C GLN A 53 -13.97 -5.18 13.94
N ARG A 54 -14.05 -3.85 13.77
CA ARG A 54 -13.25 -2.91 14.56
C ARG A 54 -13.54 -2.97 16.06
N ALA A 55 -14.81 -3.16 16.45
CA ALA A 55 -15.16 -3.32 17.85
C ALA A 55 -14.53 -4.57 18.46
N ARG A 56 -14.54 -5.69 17.71
CA ARG A 56 -13.85 -6.93 18.11
C ARG A 56 -12.34 -6.74 18.23
N LEU A 57 -11.74 -5.96 17.34
CA LEU A 57 -10.31 -5.60 17.42
C LEU A 57 -9.93 -4.83 18.69
N HIS A 58 -10.86 -4.07 19.24
CA HIS A 58 -10.69 -3.37 20.53
C HIS A 58 -11.10 -4.24 21.74
N ALA A 59 -11.39 -5.54 21.54
CA ALA A 59 -11.93 -6.45 22.55
C ALA A 59 -13.23 -5.94 23.21
N ARG A 60 -14.05 -5.18 22.46
CA ARG A 60 -15.33 -4.63 22.92
C ARG A 60 -16.49 -5.36 22.26
N GLU A 61 -16.76 -6.58 22.74
CA GLU A 61 -17.87 -7.40 22.22
C GLU A 61 -19.23 -6.75 22.50
N ASP A 62 -19.35 -6.02 23.60
CA ASP A 62 -20.54 -5.23 23.96
C ASP A 62 -20.91 -4.21 22.88
N LEU A 63 -19.91 -3.58 22.27
CA LEU A 63 -20.10 -2.61 21.19
C LEU A 63 -20.29 -3.29 19.84
N ALA A 64 -19.65 -4.43 19.62
CA ALA A 64 -19.84 -5.27 18.43
C ALA A 64 -21.29 -5.74 18.35
N GLU A 65 -21.83 -6.27 19.45
CA GLU A 65 -23.22 -6.73 19.54
C GLU A 65 -24.20 -5.57 19.33
N ALA A 66 -23.97 -4.44 20.02
CA ALA A 66 -24.83 -3.26 19.89
C ALA A 66 -24.88 -2.67 18.47
N SER A 67 -23.84 -2.89 17.65
CA SER A 67 -23.75 -2.36 16.29
C SER A 67 -24.12 -3.36 15.19
N ALA A 68 -24.02 -4.68 15.44
CA ALA A 68 -24.26 -5.71 14.43
C ALA A 68 -25.73 -5.83 14.01
N THR A 69 -26.66 -5.81 14.96
CA THR A 69 -28.10 -5.90 14.65
C THR A 69 -28.89 -5.01 15.62
N PRO A 70 -29.00 -3.70 15.31
CA PRO A 70 -29.86 -2.82 16.08
C PRO A 70 -31.29 -3.35 16.02
N GLY A 71 -31.90 -3.60 17.19
CA GLY A 71 -33.31 -3.93 17.27
C GLY A 71 -34.20 -2.81 16.73
N ARG A 72 -35.49 -3.11 16.51
CA ARG A 72 -36.49 -2.12 16.05
C ARG A 72 -36.95 -1.15 17.15
N SER A 73 -36.53 -1.33 18.40
CA SER A 73 -36.85 -0.43 19.51
C SER A 73 -36.04 0.86 19.43
N GLY A 74 -36.61 1.98 19.87
CA GLY A 74 -35.87 3.25 19.99
C GLY A 74 -34.65 3.12 20.91
N THR A 75 -34.77 2.34 21.99
CA THR A 75 -33.66 2.11 22.93
C THR A 75 -32.50 1.31 22.32
N SER A 76 -32.79 0.34 21.44
CA SER A 76 -31.72 -0.40 20.74
C SER A 76 -31.04 0.47 19.69
N MET A 77 -31.78 1.37 19.05
CA MET A 77 -31.21 2.33 18.10
C MET A 77 -30.30 3.34 18.80
N ASP A 78 -30.73 3.89 19.94
CA ASP A 78 -29.91 4.78 20.77
C ASP A 78 -28.63 4.10 21.26
N ARG A 79 -28.71 2.80 21.61
CA ARG A 79 -27.54 2.00 21.99
C ARG A 79 -26.57 1.85 20.83
N ALA A 80 -27.05 1.56 19.62
CA ALA A 80 -26.23 1.47 18.43
C ALA A 80 -25.54 2.80 18.11
N ILE A 81 -26.27 3.93 18.18
CA ILE A 81 -25.72 5.27 17.96
C ILE A 81 -24.62 5.58 18.99
N LYS A 82 -24.85 5.28 20.27
CA LYS A 82 -23.84 5.45 21.34
C LYS A 82 -22.60 4.59 21.09
N ALA A 83 -22.79 3.33 20.69
CA ALA A 83 -21.68 2.42 20.36
C ALA A 83 -20.84 2.96 19.20
N VAL A 84 -21.48 3.43 18.13
CA VAL A 84 -20.80 4.03 16.97
C VAL A 84 -19.97 5.26 17.37
N ARG A 85 -20.51 6.16 18.23
CA ARG A 85 -19.77 7.33 18.73
C ARG A 85 -18.56 6.94 19.57
N TYR A 86 -18.71 5.94 20.42
CA TYR A 86 -17.61 5.45 21.25
C TYR A 86 -16.50 4.83 20.39
N LEU A 87 -16.86 4.03 19.38
CA LEU A 87 -15.94 3.46 18.40
C LEU A 87 -15.26 4.52 17.51
N GLU A 88 -15.97 5.61 17.19
CA GLU A 88 -15.38 6.77 16.50
C GLU A 88 -14.25 7.40 17.34
N SER A 89 -14.42 7.47 18.67
CA SER A 89 -13.43 8.05 19.58
C SER A 89 -12.19 7.17 19.83
N MET A 90 -12.35 5.84 19.79
CA MET A 90 -11.24 4.90 19.99
C MET A 90 -10.30 4.82 18.76
N GLY A 91 -10.72 5.34 17.62
CA GLY A 91 -9.91 5.39 16.40
C GLY A 91 -9.62 4.00 15.81
N THR A 92 -8.65 3.96 14.88
CA THR A 92 -8.19 2.71 14.27
C THR A 92 -7.41 1.91 15.32
N PRO A 93 -7.76 0.64 15.57
CA PRO A 93 -7.03 -0.20 16.52
C PRO A 93 -5.57 -0.29 16.10
N GLN A 94 -4.68 -0.34 17.08
CA GLN A 94 -3.26 -0.58 16.86
C GLN A 94 -3.02 -2.10 16.96
N PRO A 95 -2.42 -2.77 15.97
CA PRO A 95 -2.12 -4.19 16.08
C PRO A 95 -1.00 -4.42 17.08
N LEU A 96 -1.27 -5.22 18.11
CA LEU A 96 -0.25 -5.73 19.02
C LEU A 96 0.37 -7.03 18.46
N PRO A 97 1.62 -7.33 18.79
CA PRO A 97 2.31 -8.53 18.30
C PRO A 97 1.62 -9.83 18.76
N ALA A 98 1.00 -9.82 19.94
CA ALA A 98 0.28 -10.96 20.50
C ALA A 98 -1.11 -11.22 19.86
N HIS A 99 -1.58 -10.33 18.98
CA HIS A 99 -2.88 -10.51 18.34
C HIS A 99 -2.85 -11.63 17.29
N ASP A 100 -3.97 -12.35 17.22
CA ASP A 100 -4.21 -13.37 16.21
C ASP A 100 -4.25 -12.77 14.79
N VAL A 101 -3.71 -13.47 13.80
CA VAL A 101 -3.71 -13.03 12.40
C VAL A 101 -5.13 -12.95 11.82
N GLY A 102 -6.07 -13.71 12.36
CA GLY A 102 -7.51 -13.73 12.06
C GLY A 102 -8.22 -12.41 12.29
N LEU A 103 -7.66 -11.59 13.17
CA LEU A 103 -8.18 -10.26 13.48
C LEU A 103 -7.87 -9.25 12.36
N TRP A 104 -6.75 -9.43 11.65
CA TRP A 104 -6.18 -8.43 10.73
C TRP A 104 -6.15 -8.86 9.26
N LEU A 105 -6.22 -10.16 8.99
CA LEU A 105 -6.16 -10.73 7.65
C LEU A 105 -7.49 -11.37 7.26
N ALA A 106 -7.75 -11.42 5.95
CA ALA A 106 -8.96 -12.07 5.42
C ALA A 106 -8.97 -13.57 5.76
N ALA A 107 -10.14 -14.11 6.10
CA ALA A 107 -10.32 -15.51 6.52
C ALA A 107 -9.64 -16.56 5.60
N PRO A 108 -9.62 -16.43 4.25
CA PRO A 108 -8.91 -17.37 3.39
C PRO A 108 -7.39 -17.39 3.60
N LEU A 109 -6.77 -16.24 3.92
CA LEU A 109 -5.35 -16.14 4.20
C LEU A 109 -5.03 -16.71 5.57
N VAL A 110 -5.87 -16.41 6.56
CA VAL A 110 -5.76 -16.91 7.94
C VAL A 110 -5.72 -18.42 7.94
N ARG A 111 -6.67 -19.09 7.24
CA ARG A 111 -6.68 -20.55 7.13
C ARG A 111 -5.38 -21.13 6.57
N ARG A 112 -4.72 -20.44 5.63
CA ARG A 112 -3.45 -20.88 5.03
C ARG A 112 -2.29 -20.66 5.99
N LEU A 113 -2.27 -19.54 6.71
CA LEU A 113 -1.27 -19.21 7.71
C LEU A 113 -1.36 -20.14 8.92
N SER A 114 -2.56 -20.40 9.43
CA SER A 114 -2.80 -21.34 10.52
C SER A 114 -2.40 -22.76 10.15
N ALA A 115 -2.60 -23.18 8.89
CA ALA A 115 -2.12 -24.48 8.39
C ALA A 115 -0.58 -24.59 8.38
N ALA A 116 0.13 -23.47 8.33
CA ALA A 116 1.58 -23.40 8.45
C ALA A 116 2.06 -23.18 9.91
N GLY A 117 1.15 -23.23 10.89
CA GLY A 117 1.45 -23.02 12.31
C GLY A 117 1.60 -21.56 12.73
N ILE A 118 1.19 -20.61 11.88
CA ILE A 118 1.33 -19.16 12.13
C ILE A 118 -0.02 -18.65 12.65
N VAL A 119 -0.06 -18.29 13.93
CA VAL A 119 -1.30 -17.87 14.60
C VAL A 119 -1.24 -16.39 14.98
N THR A 120 -0.07 -15.87 15.38
CA THR A 120 0.07 -14.48 15.82
C THR A 120 0.76 -13.58 14.79
N LEU A 121 0.53 -12.26 14.91
CA LEU A 121 1.25 -11.27 14.12
C LEU A 121 2.77 -11.29 14.41
N ALA A 122 3.18 -11.61 15.64
CA ALA A 122 4.58 -11.79 16.01
C ALA A 122 5.22 -12.95 15.23
N ASP A 123 4.55 -14.10 15.17
CA ASP A 123 5.04 -15.28 14.44
C ASP A 123 5.20 -14.97 12.95
N LEU A 124 4.22 -14.27 12.38
CA LEU A 124 4.26 -13.84 10.99
C LEU A 124 5.40 -12.87 10.72
N ASN A 125 5.60 -11.88 11.59
CA ASN A 125 6.70 -10.91 11.48
C ASN A 125 8.07 -11.59 11.60
N ALA A 126 8.21 -12.53 12.54
CA ALA A 126 9.41 -13.34 12.72
C ALA A 126 9.71 -14.20 11.49
N LEU A 127 8.70 -14.86 10.93
CA LEU A 127 8.84 -15.68 9.72
C LEU A 127 9.27 -14.84 8.51
N CYS A 128 8.69 -13.66 8.33
CA CYS A 128 9.10 -12.70 7.31
C CYS A 128 10.57 -12.32 7.49
N ASN A 129 10.98 -11.94 8.70
CA ASN A 129 12.36 -11.55 8.99
C ASN A 129 13.37 -12.70 8.86
N GLN A 130 12.99 -13.94 9.16
CA GLN A 130 13.87 -15.10 9.01
C GLN A 130 14.11 -15.48 7.55
N ARG A 131 13.12 -15.32 6.67
CA ARG A 131 13.18 -15.79 5.28
C ARG A 131 13.34 -14.69 4.22
N GLY A 132 13.17 -13.42 4.59
CA GLY A 132 13.23 -12.31 3.65
C GLY A 132 12.06 -12.28 2.68
N SER A 133 12.27 -11.72 1.49
CA SER A 133 11.24 -11.50 0.47
C SER A 133 10.55 -12.75 -0.09
N SER A 134 11.15 -13.94 0.12
CA SER A 134 10.63 -15.23 -0.35
C SER A 134 9.90 -16.04 0.74
N TRP A 135 9.59 -15.43 1.88
CA TRP A 135 8.93 -16.11 3.02
C TRP A 135 7.65 -16.86 2.64
N TRP A 136 6.88 -16.31 1.68
CA TRP A 136 5.61 -16.86 1.24
C TRP A 136 5.73 -18.25 0.58
N ARG A 137 6.91 -18.63 0.08
CA ARG A 137 7.14 -19.96 -0.50
C ARG A 137 7.03 -21.08 0.54
N HIS A 138 7.13 -20.77 1.82
CA HIS A 138 6.93 -21.72 2.91
C HIS A 138 5.45 -22.00 3.22
N VAL A 139 4.55 -21.08 2.85
CA VAL A 139 3.12 -21.22 3.12
C VAL A 139 2.43 -21.65 1.83
N LEU A 140 1.93 -22.88 1.82
CA LEU A 140 1.24 -23.42 0.64
C LEU A 140 0.07 -22.52 0.22
N ARG A 141 -0.06 -22.30 -1.09
CA ARG A 141 -1.19 -21.56 -1.71
C ARG A 141 -1.24 -20.08 -1.33
N ILE A 142 -0.12 -19.48 -0.92
CA ILE A 142 0.05 -18.02 -0.88
C ILE A 142 0.89 -17.60 -2.09
N GLY A 143 0.35 -16.70 -2.91
CA GLY A 143 1.06 -16.13 -4.05
C GLY A 143 1.77 -14.83 -3.71
N PRO A 144 2.63 -14.32 -4.61
CA PRO A 144 3.42 -13.10 -4.39
C PRO A 144 2.55 -11.86 -4.16
N LEU A 145 1.38 -11.76 -4.80
CA LEU A 145 0.46 -10.64 -4.62
C LEU A 145 -0.12 -10.58 -3.20
N ALA A 146 -0.59 -11.73 -2.69
CA ALA A 146 -1.10 -11.82 -1.34
C ALA A 146 0.01 -11.58 -0.31
N ALA A 147 1.20 -12.12 -0.55
CA ALA A 147 2.39 -11.89 0.27
C ALA A 147 2.77 -10.41 0.32
N GLY A 148 2.79 -9.73 -0.83
CA GLY A 148 3.06 -8.29 -0.91
C GLY A 148 2.03 -7.48 -0.13
N ARG A 149 0.75 -7.86 -0.21
CA ARG A 149 -0.31 -7.20 0.58
C ARG A 149 -0.10 -7.38 2.07
N ILE A 150 0.30 -8.58 2.51
CA ILE A 150 0.61 -8.86 3.92
C ILE A 150 1.81 -8.02 4.38
N VAL A 151 2.88 -7.98 3.60
CA VAL A 151 4.07 -7.17 3.92
C VAL A 151 3.71 -5.69 4.00
N GLN A 152 2.90 -5.16 3.09
CA GLN A 152 2.42 -3.77 3.17
C GLN A 152 1.70 -3.48 4.49
N ILE A 153 0.83 -4.39 4.93
CA ILE A 153 0.11 -4.26 6.21
C ILE A 153 1.10 -4.27 7.39
N LEU A 154 2.06 -5.20 7.39
CA LEU A 154 3.08 -5.27 8.45
C LEU A 154 3.96 -4.01 8.49
N VAL A 155 4.39 -3.49 7.34
CA VAL A 155 5.16 -2.24 7.25
C VAL A 155 4.35 -1.05 7.75
N GLN A 156 3.06 -0.95 7.38
CA GLN A 156 2.16 0.09 7.86
C GLN A 156 2.03 0.11 9.39
N HIS A 157 2.24 -1.04 10.04
CA HIS A 157 2.09 -1.22 11.47
C HIS A 157 3.40 -1.61 12.19
N SER A 158 4.55 -1.30 11.59
CA SER A 158 5.86 -1.69 12.12
C SER A 158 6.18 -1.08 13.49
N ALA A 159 5.58 0.09 13.80
CA ALA A 159 5.74 0.77 15.08
C ALA A 159 5.17 -0.04 16.27
N SER A 160 4.17 -0.91 16.05
CA SER A 160 3.55 -1.69 17.13
C SER A 160 3.86 -3.18 17.08
N ILE A 161 3.96 -3.78 15.89
CA ILE A 161 4.24 -5.21 15.71
C ILE A 161 5.75 -5.50 15.83
N GLY A 162 6.58 -4.55 15.39
CA GLY A 162 8.02 -4.70 15.24
C GLY A 162 8.48 -4.41 13.82
N GLN A 163 9.75 -4.04 13.68
CA GLN A 163 10.31 -3.66 12.38
C GLN A 163 10.52 -4.87 11.47
N LEU A 164 10.27 -4.66 10.18
CA LEU A 164 10.66 -5.58 9.12
C LEU A 164 12.02 -5.19 8.57
N GLY A 165 12.88 -6.18 8.36
CA GLY A 165 14.19 -5.93 7.77
C GLY A 165 14.09 -5.54 6.28
N PRO A 166 15.08 -4.77 5.77
CA PRO A 166 15.09 -4.30 4.39
C PRO A 166 15.14 -5.44 3.35
N HIS A 167 15.62 -6.61 3.75
CA HIS A 167 15.63 -7.85 2.94
C HIS A 167 14.24 -8.46 2.74
N VAL A 168 13.26 -8.09 3.58
CA VAL A 168 11.86 -8.51 3.41
C VAL A 168 11.15 -7.60 2.41
N THR A 169 11.31 -6.29 2.57
CA THR A 169 10.69 -5.28 1.71
C THR A 169 11.39 -5.12 0.36
N CYS A 170 12.54 -5.79 0.16
CA CYS A 170 13.44 -5.53 -0.96
C CYS A 170 13.70 -4.03 -1.15
N THR A 171 13.70 -3.27 -0.05
CA THR A 171 14.11 -1.87 -0.08
C THR A 171 15.60 -1.91 -0.33
N ALA A 172 16.05 -1.42 -1.49
CA ALA A 172 17.47 -1.27 -1.77
C ALA A 172 18.08 -0.53 -0.58
N LEU A 173 18.99 -1.20 0.14
CA LEU A 173 19.79 -0.52 1.15
C LEU A 173 20.44 0.65 0.42
N ALA A 174 20.16 1.88 0.86
CA ALA A 174 20.92 3.03 0.39
C ALA A 174 22.39 2.69 0.70
N THR A 175 23.15 2.38 -0.35
CA THR A 175 24.58 2.14 -0.22
C THR A 175 25.12 3.37 0.51
N PRO A 176 25.71 3.25 1.72
CA PRO A 176 26.35 4.40 2.30
C PRO A 176 27.37 4.85 1.26
N ALA A 177 27.21 6.07 0.74
CA ALA A 177 28.17 6.69 -0.12
C ALA A 177 29.42 6.93 0.74
N VAL A 178 30.19 5.87 0.97
CA VAL A 178 31.59 5.98 1.33
C VAL A 178 32.26 6.43 0.04
N ALA A 179 32.05 7.71 -0.29
CA ALA A 179 32.90 8.45 -1.20
C ALA A 179 34.25 8.56 -0.48
N GLY A 180 35.03 7.48 -0.54
CA GLY A 180 36.44 7.52 -0.27
C GLY A 180 37.02 8.50 -1.28
N ALA A 181 37.23 9.75 -0.85
CA ALA A 181 38.05 10.69 -1.57
C ALA A 181 39.46 10.11 -1.61
N LEU A 182 39.74 9.30 -2.64
CA LEU A 182 41.08 9.01 -3.10
C LEU A 182 41.65 10.35 -3.56
N GLN A 183 42.23 11.10 -2.62
CA GLN A 183 43.06 12.25 -2.92
C GLN A 183 44.19 11.74 -3.81
N ALA A 184 44.14 12.14 -5.08
CA ALA A 184 45.24 11.98 -6.00
C ALA A 184 46.50 12.55 -5.33
N ARG A 185 47.43 11.65 -4.97
CA ARG A 185 48.72 12.04 -4.44
C ARG A 185 49.39 12.93 -5.48
N ARG A 186 49.76 14.14 -5.06
CA ARG A 186 50.54 15.12 -5.84
C ARG A 186 51.73 14.41 -6.50
N PRO A 187 51.94 14.51 -7.83
CA PRO A 187 53.19 14.10 -8.42
C PRO A 187 54.31 15.05 -7.97
N CYS A 188 55.37 14.49 -7.39
CA CYS A 188 56.61 15.18 -7.10
C CYS A 188 57.19 15.75 -8.40
N GLN A 189 57.26 17.08 -8.52
CA GLN A 189 58.01 17.72 -9.60
C GLN A 189 59.50 17.60 -9.29
N LEU A 190 60.16 16.63 -9.94
CA LEU A 190 61.60 16.64 -10.11
C LEU A 190 61.91 17.26 -11.46
N ALA A 191 62.54 18.43 -11.40
CA ALA A 191 63.21 19.06 -12.50
C ALA A 191 64.33 18.15 -13.02
N SER A 192 64.44 17.99 -14.35
CA SER A 192 65.72 18.20 -15.03
C SER A 192 65.58 18.11 -16.55
N TRP A 193 65.88 19.24 -17.19
CA TRP A 193 66.85 19.43 -18.27
C TRP A 193 66.52 18.82 -19.65
N GLY A 194 66.61 19.70 -20.64
CA GLY A 194 66.20 19.44 -22.02
C GLY A 194 67.31 19.03 -22.96
N CYS A 195 66.87 18.56 -24.13
CA CYS A 195 67.54 18.52 -25.44
C CYS A 195 66.41 18.08 -26.41
N HIS A 196 65.85 18.96 -27.25
CA HIS A 196 66.27 19.20 -28.65
C HIS A 196 66.52 17.85 -29.36
N THR A 197 65.77 17.41 -30.38
CA THR A 197 65.33 18.12 -31.58
C THR A 197 64.30 17.28 -32.38
N ARG A 198 63.64 17.98 -33.31
CA ARG A 198 63.34 17.55 -34.69
C ARG A 198 61.93 17.00 -34.98
N THR A 199 61.08 17.95 -35.37
CA THR A 199 59.99 17.84 -36.35
C THR A 199 60.46 17.19 -37.67
N PRO A 200 59.53 16.57 -38.42
CA PRO A 200 59.13 17.22 -39.66
C PRO A 200 57.61 17.21 -39.93
N GLN A 201 57.15 18.33 -40.50
CA GLN A 201 55.87 18.54 -41.18
C GLN A 201 55.83 17.80 -42.54
N ALA A 202 54.65 17.32 -42.92
CA ALA A 202 54.18 17.16 -44.31
C ALA A 202 52.64 17.28 -44.27
N VAL A 203 52.04 18.42 -44.64
CA VAL A 203 51.52 18.79 -45.97
C VAL A 203 50.43 17.84 -46.48
N GLY A 204 49.21 18.37 -46.71
CA GLY A 204 48.05 17.69 -47.33
C GLY A 204 48.26 17.41 -48.83
N PRO A 205 47.24 17.40 -49.72
CA PRO A 205 45.82 17.77 -49.56
C PRO A 205 44.86 16.77 -50.29
N PHE A 206 43.63 17.24 -50.58
CA PHE A 206 42.63 16.75 -51.55
C PHE A 206 41.53 15.78 -51.08
N ALA A 207 40.38 16.41 -50.80
CA ALA A 207 39.08 16.23 -51.45
C ALA A 207 38.69 14.85 -52.00
N VAL A 208 37.49 14.39 -51.64
CA VAL A 208 36.39 14.21 -52.61
C VAL A 208 35.05 14.13 -51.88
N SER A 209 34.14 14.98 -52.32
CA SER A 209 32.70 15.02 -52.09
C SER A 209 32.00 13.73 -52.50
N SER A 210 30.91 13.35 -51.82
CA SER A 210 29.65 12.86 -52.44
C SER A 210 28.62 12.46 -51.37
N THR A 211 27.65 13.34 -51.10
CA THR A 211 26.23 12.94 -50.92
C THR A 211 25.60 12.90 -52.30
N PRO A 212 24.64 12.00 -52.60
CA PRO A 212 23.21 12.31 -52.41
C PRO A 212 22.37 11.03 -52.09
N SER A 213 21.32 11.05 -51.28
CA SER A 213 19.96 11.60 -51.50
C SER A 213 18.92 10.48 -51.66
N CYS A 214 17.83 10.61 -50.90
CA CYS A 214 16.42 10.33 -51.23
C CYS A 214 16.03 8.94 -51.77
N ALA A 215 14.79 8.46 -51.66
CA ALA A 215 13.57 8.79 -50.94
C ALA A 215 12.57 7.73 -51.45
N SER A 216 11.61 7.33 -50.63
CA SER A 216 10.23 6.98 -51.02
C SER A 216 9.57 6.44 -49.75
N GLY A 217 8.51 7.01 -49.17
CA GLY A 217 7.26 7.49 -49.76
C GLY A 217 6.14 6.62 -49.16
N ARG A 218 5.40 7.08 -48.13
CA ARG A 218 3.99 7.60 -48.21
C ARG A 218 3.11 6.82 -49.20
N ARG A 219 1.84 6.46 -48.95
CA ARG A 219 0.76 6.98 -48.10
C ARG A 219 -0.39 5.95 -48.19
N ALA A 220 -1.09 5.65 -47.10
CA ALA A 220 -2.52 5.95 -46.86
C ALA A 220 -3.52 5.57 -47.96
N LEU A 221 -4.51 4.75 -47.61
CA LEU A 221 -5.91 4.91 -48.04
C LEU A 221 -6.87 4.43 -46.94
N GLU A 222 -7.72 5.36 -46.49
CA GLU A 222 -9.02 5.13 -45.85
C GLU A 222 -10.02 4.53 -46.86
N PHE A 223 -11.02 3.76 -46.43
CA PHE A 223 -12.43 4.22 -46.35
C PHE A 223 -13.38 3.10 -45.89
N ARG A 224 -14.40 3.55 -45.14
CA ARG A 224 -15.63 2.88 -44.67
C ARG A 224 -16.65 2.74 -45.82
N PRO A 225 -17.90 2.24 -45.68
CA PRO A 225 -18.82 2.27 -44.53
C PRO A 225 -19.06 0.96 -43.79
#